data_AF-A0A951BDU5-F1
#
_entry.id   AF-A0A951BDU5-F1
#
_cell.length_a   1.000
_cell.length_b   1.000
_cell.length_c   1.000
_cell.angle_alpha   90.00
_cell.angle_beta   90.00
_cell.angle_gamma   90.00
#
_symmetry.space_group_name_H-M   'P 1'
#
loop_
_entity.id
_entity.type
_entity.pdbx_description
1 polymer ?
#
loop_
_entity_poly.entity_id
_entity_poly.type
_entity_poly.pdbx_seq_one_letter_code
_entity_poly.pdbx_strand_id
1 'polypeptide(L)'
;MSARIQESFTPMSPEWQRMTLALLPLALGVTIAAGASSGALPDQPAGKHVCLSPAETREIVAARKLSAPFAVLRTAGTHAHGETIGVHLCRLNEELMYEVTVLRRDGRVVKVVLDAASGKIVRTLNDR
;
A
#
# COMPACT_ATOMS: atom_id res chain seq x y z
N MET A 1 2.59 17.43 41.63
CA MET A 1 2.28 15.99 41.50
C MET A 1 2.21 15.65 40.01
N SER A 2 3.29 15.26 39.33
CA SER A 2 3.93 13.92 39.30
C SER A 2 2.96 12.74 39.25
N ALA A 3 2.74 12.19 38.05
CA ALA A 3 2.56 10.77 37.84
C ALA A 3 2.96 10.41 36.39
N ARG A 4 4.22 9.98 36.23
CA ARG A 4 4.68 9.23 35.06
C ARG A 4 3.98 7.87 35.11
N ILE A 5 3.26 7.48 34.07
CA ILE A 5 2.96 6.07 33.81
C ILE A 5 3.76 5.67 32.58
N GLN A 6 4.82 4.94 32.91
CA GLN A 6 5.78 4.30 32.05
C GLN A 6 5.15 3.00 31.57
N GLU A 7 4.59 2.98 30.35
CA GLU A 7 4.16 1.72 29.74
C GLU A 7 5.36 1.01 29.14
N SER A 8 5.57 -0.18 29.68
CA SER A 8 6.66 -1.11 29.47
C SER A 8 6.72 -1.58 28.01
N PHE A 9 7.62 -1.00 27.22
CA PHE A 9 8.07 -1.59 25.97
C PHE A 9 8.76 -2.92 26.28
N THR A 10 8.09 -4.04 26.02
CA THR A 10 8.71 -5.37 25.97
C THR A 10 9.23 -5.59 24.55
N PRO A 11 10.56 -5.64 24.32
CA PRO A 11 11.07 -6.06 23.02
C PRO A 11 10.89 -7.57 22.87
N MET A 12 10.04 -8.00 21.92
CA MET A 12 10.06 -9.38 21.41
C MET A 12 11.41 -9.61 20.72
N SER A 13 12.20 -10.52 21.28
CA SER A 13 13.46 -10.99 20.73
C SER A 13 13.25 -11.82 19.46
N PRO A 14 14.08 -11.66 18.41
CA PRO A 14 14.00 -12.47 17.19
C PRO A 14 14.84 -13.75 17.33
N GLU A 15 14.19 -14.88 17.63
CA GLU A 15 14.83 -16.20 17.77
C GLU A 15 14.87 -17.03 16.46
N TRP A 16 14.80 -16.41 15.28
CA TRP A 16 14.81 -17.15 14.01
C TRP A 16 16.20 -17.23 13.37
N GLN A 17 17.25 -17.28 14.21
CA GLN A 17 18.65 -17.33 13.79
C GLN A 17 19.26 -18.72 13.87
N ARG A 18 18.49 -19.76 13.51
CA ARG A 18 18.99 -21.15 13.43
C ARG A 18 18.25 -21.98 12.37
N MET A 19 18.48 -21.67 11.09
CA MET A 19 18.30 -22.69 10.05
C MET A 19 19.55 -22.76 9.19
N THR A 20 20.54 -23.41 9.80
CA THR A 20 21.46 -24.40 9.21
C THR A 20 21.53 -24.44 7.68
N LEU A 21 22.67 -23.96 7.17
CA LEU A 21 23.26 -24.40 5.91
C LEU A 21 23.33 -25.93 5.87
N ALA A 22 22.74 -26.53 4.83
CA ALA A 22 23.08 -27.88 4.37
C ALA A 22 23.50 -27.79 2.90
N LEU A 23 24.76 -28.14 2.69
CA LEU A 23 25.48 -28.23 1.43
C LEU A 23 25.34 -29.64 0.82
N LEU A 24 25.58 -29.71 -0.51
CA LEU A 24 25.80 -30.86 -1.43
C LEU A 24 24.59 -31.47 -2.17
N PRO A 25 24.76 -32.06 -3.38
CA PRO A 25 25.80 -31.88 -4.42
C PRO A 25 25.26 -31.77 -5.88
N LEU A 26 26.19 -31.57 -6.83
CA LEU A 26 26.05 -31.58 -8.29
C LEU A 26 25.31 -32.81 -8.87
N ALA A 27 24.45 -32.59 -9.86
CA ALA A 27 24.20 -33.54 -10.95
C ALA A 27 23.95 -32.80 -12.28
N LEU A 28 24.77 -33.14 -13.28
CA LEU A 28 24.71 -32.71 -14.68
C LEU A 28 23.40 -33.15 -15.36
N GLY A 29 22.83 -32.26 -16.17
CA GLY A 29 21.78 -32.60 -17.13
C GLY A 29 21.44 -31.41 -18.02
N VAL A 30 22.23 -31.19 -19.07
CA VAL A 30 21.96 -30.18 -20.10
C VAL A 30 21.04 -30.81 -21.15
N THR A 31 19.80 -30.35 -21.23
CA THR A 31 18.90 -30.56 -22.37
C THR A 31 18.38 -29.21 -22.85
N ILE A 32 18.84 -28.79 -24.03
CA ILE A 32 18.43 -27.55 -24.69
C ILE A 32 17.17 -27.86 -25.49
N ALA A 33 16.00 -27.46 -24.99
CA ALA A 33 14.77 -27.37 -25.77
C ALA A 33 14.39 -25.89 -25.89
N ALA A 34 14.58 -25.33 -27.09
CA ALA A 34 14.15 -23.98 -27.44
C ALA A 34 12.62 -23.93 -27.50
N GLY A 35 11.97 -23.67 -26.37
CA GLY A 35 10.54 -23.34 -26.29
C GLY A 35 10.37 -21.82 -26.29
N ALA A 36 9.63 -21.30 -27.25
CA ALA A 36 9.24 -19.89 -27.30
C ALA A 36 8.39 -19.54 -26.07
N SER A 37 8.98 -18.83 -25.10
CA SER A 37 8.26 -18.31 -23.94
C SER A 37 7.40 -17.13 -24.39
N SER A 38 6.13 -17.39 -24.69
CA SER A 38 5.11 -16.36 -24.60
C SER A 38 5.09 -15.89 -23.15
N GLY A 39 5.65 -14.71 -22.90
CA GLY A 39 5.62 -14.04 -21.61
C GLY A 39 4.19 -13.71 -21.21
N ALA A 40 3.47 -14.68 -20.65
CA ALA A 40 2.39 -14.39 -19.74
C ALA A 40 3.05 -13.78 -18.50
N LEU A 41 2.93 -12.46 -18.35
CA LEU A 41 3.22 -11.81 -17.08
C LEU A 41 2.47 -12.61 -15.98
N PRO A 42 3.11 -12.92 -14.85
CA PRO A 42 2.40 -13.54 -13.74
C PRO A 42 1.22 -12.62 -13.40
N ASP A 43 0.01 -13.15 -13.52
CA ASP A 43 -1.21 -12.55 -12.96
C ASP A 43 -0.99 -12.50 -11.45
N GLN A 44 -0.40 -11.39 -11.01
CA GLN A 44 -0.08 -11.16 -9.61
C GLN A 44 -1.45 -11.14 -8.92
N PRO A 45 -1.72 -12.10 -8.01
CA PRO A 45 -3.06 -12.26 -7.45
C PRO A 45 -3.49 -10.91 -6.91
N ALA A 46 -4.55 -10.37 -7.50
CA ALA A 46 -5.07 -9.07 -7.14
C ALA A 46 -5.32 -9.10 -5.63
N GLY A 47 -4.43 -8.43 -4.89
CA GLY A 47 -4.49 -8.38 -3.45
C GLY A 47 -5.87 -7.97 -2.98
N LYS A 48 -6.32 -8.50 -1.84
CA LYS A 48 -7.60 -8.08 -1.26
C LYS A 48 -7.58 -6.56 -1.10
N HIS A 49 -8.33 -5.86 -1.94
CA HIS A 49 -8.50 -4.42 -1.90
C HIS A 49 -9.70 -4.10 -1.02
N VAL A 50 -9.44 -3.63 0.20
CA VAL A 50 -10.47 -3.40 1.21
C VAL A 50 -10.37 -1.97 1.72
N CYS A 51 -11.37 -1.16 1.41
CA CYS A 51 -11.47 0.19 1.94
C CYS A 51 -12.06 0.19 3.34
N LEU A 52 -11.43 0.94 4.23
CA LEU A 52 -11.76 1.01 5.64
C LEU A 52 -12.96 1.92 5.89
N SER A 53 -13.67 1.67 6.99
CA SER A 53 -14.67 2.60 7.49
C SER A 53 -14.02 3.90 7.98
N PRO A 54 -14.80 5.00 8.13
CA PRO A 54 -14.27 6.25 8.67
C PRO A 54 -13.74 6.12 10.11
N ALA A 55 -14.32 5.25 10.93
CA ALA A 55 -13.85 5.00 12.30
C ALA A 55 -12.48 4.33 12.30
N GLU A 56 -12.34 3.20 11.58
CA GLU A 56 -11.06 2.50 11.42
C GLU A 56 -10.00 3.39 10.79
N THR A 57 -10.39 4.23 9.81
CA THR A 57 -9.47 5.18 9.17
C THR A 57 -8.87 6.13 10.21
N ARG A 58 -9.68 6.72 11.09
CA ARG A 58 -9.19 7.65 12.12
C ARG A 58 -8.24 6.97 13.09
N GLU A 59 -8.60 5.77 13.54
CA GLU A 59 -7.78 4.97 14.44
C GLU A 59 -6.44 4.61 13.82
N ILE A 60 -6.44 4.09 12.59
CA ILE A 60 -5.23 3.65 11.89
C ILE A 60 -4.34 4.84 11.52
N VAL A 61 -4.91 5.98 11.10
CA VAL A 61 -4.14 7.20 10.81
C VAL A 61 -3.40 7.66 12.06
N ALA A 62 -4.08 7.69 13.22
CA ALA A 62 -3.46 8.06 14.49
C ALA A 62 -2.39 7.04 14.91
N ALA A 63 -2.72 5.74 14.88
CA ALA A 63 -1.84 4.68 15.35
C ALA A 63 -0.56 4.55 14.49
N ARG A 64 -0.67 4.67 13.17
CA ARG A 64 0.45 4.50 12.23
C ARG A 64 1.07 5.81 11.78
N LYS A 65 0.63 6.95 12.34
CA LYS A 65 1.10 8.30 12.03
C LYS A 65 1.09 8.58 10.52
N LEU A 66 -0.02 8.24 9.88
CA LEU A 66 -0.19 8.39 8.44
C LEU A 66 -0.40 9.86 8.07
N SER A 67 -0.25 10.15 6.78
CA SER A 67 -0.57 11.46 6.23
C SER A 67 -2.02 11.82 6.52
N ALA A 68 -2.26 13.04 7.02
CA ALA A 68 -3.59 13.48 7.40
C ALA A 68 -4.53 13.50 6.16
N PRO A 69 -5.79 13.03 6.28
CA PRO A 69 -6.72 12.95 5.16
C PRO A 69 -6.89 14.27 4.39
N PHE A 70 -6.90 15.41 5.10
CA PHE A 70 -7.04 16.72 4.48
C PHE A 70 -5.84 17.12 3.60
N ALA A 71 -4.62 16.78 4.02
CA ALA A 71 -3.42 17.03 3.22
C ALA A 71 -3.41 16.18 1.95
N VAL A 72 -3.88 14.94 2.05
CA VAL A 72 -4.02 14.00 0.94
C VAL A 72 -5.07 14.48 -0.06
N LEU A 73 -6.25 14.92 0.41
CA LEU A 73 -7.28 15.53 -0.42
C LEU A 73 -6.73 16.73 -1.21
N ARG A 74 -6.05 17.67 -0.55
CA ARG A 74 -5.45 18.83 -1.21
C ARG A 74 -4.44 18.43 -2.30
N THR A 75 -3.58 17.46 -1.99
CA THR A 75 -2.56 16.96 -2.93
C THR A 75 -3.22 16.35 -4.16
N ALA A 76 -4.24 15.51 -3.97
CA ALA A 76 -4.98 14.87 -5.06
C ALA A 76 -5.71 15.88 -5.96
N GLY A 77 -6.45 16.83 -5.36
CA GLY A 77 -7.17 17.86 -6.11
C GLY A 77 -6.24 18.76 -6.93
N THR A 78 -5.08 19.11 -6.36
CA THR A 78 -4.05 19.88 -7.07
C THR A 78 -3.48 19.09 -8.26
N HIS A 79 -3.16 17.81 -8.05
CA HIS A 79 -2.60 16.95 -9.10
C HIS A 79 -3.55 16.69 -10.26
N ALA A 80 -4.82 16.41 -9.96
CA ALA A 80 -5.82 16.12 -10.99
C ALA A 80 -6.51 17.39 -11.53
N HIS A 81 -6.15 18.58 -11.04
CA HIS A 81 -6.76 19.86 -11.40
C HIS A 81 -8.29 19.85 -11.25
N GLY A 82 -8.78 19.37 -10.12
CA GLY A 82 -10.20 19.15 -9.87
C GLY A 82 -10.60 19.24 -8.39
N GLU A 83 -11.88 19.09 -8.15
CA GLU A 83 -12.47 19.07 -6.81
C GLU A 83 -12.47 17.65 -6.26
N THR A 84 -11.94 17.47 -5.05
CA THR A 84 -12.02 16.17 -4.37
C THR A 84 -13.41 15.94 -3.80
N ILE A 85 -14.07 14.88 -4.24
CA ILE A 85 -15.45 14.56 -3.85
C ILE A 85 -15.55 13.33 -2.94
N GLY A 86 -14.46 12.62 -2.71
CA GLY A 86 -14.42 11.48 -1.79
C GLY A 86 -13.01 11.01 -1.50
N VAL A 87 -12.83 10.34 -0.36
CA VAL A 87 -11.57 9.71 0.02
C VAL A 87 -11.83 8.46 0.86
N HIS A 88 -11.06 7.42 0.59
CA HIS A 88 -11.01 6.20 1.39
C HIS A 88 -9.57 5.86 1.71
N LEU A 89 -9.32 5.38 2.94
CA LEU A 89 -8.09 4.67 3.25
C LEU A 89 -8.34 3.19 2.96
N CYS A 90 -7.60 2.62 2.04
CA CYS A 90 -7.78 1.24 1.61
C CYS A 90 -6.52 0.42 1.92
N ARG A 91 -6.75 -0.83 2.31
CA ARG A 91 -5.72 -1.85 2.43
C ARG A 91 -5.64 -2.59 1.11
N LEU A 92 -4.46 -2.57 0.50
CA LEU A 92 -4.14 -3.38 -0.68
C LEU A 92 -3.04 -4.35 -0.26
N ASN A 93 -3.39 -5.63 -0.15
CA ASN A 93 -2.56 -6.62 0.57
C ASN A 93 -2.30 -6.18 2.02
N GLU A 94 -1.09 -5.74 2.33
CA GLU A 94 -0.67 -5.29 3.66
C GLU A 94 -0.31 -3.80 3.67
N GLU A 95 -0.35 -3.14 2.51
CA GLU A 95 -0.08 -1.72 2.35
C GLU A 95 -1.35 -0.89 2.51
N LEU A 96 -1.18 0.31 3.06
CA LEU A 96 -2.25 1.29 3.17
C LEU A 96 -2.08 2.35 2.09
N MET A 97 -3.14 2.57 1.33
CA MET A 97 -3.18 3.59 0.28
C MET A 97 -4.43 4.44 0.44
N TYR A 98 -4.31 5.72 0.16
CA TYR A 98 -5.48 6.57 -0.03
C TYR A 98 -5.97 6.45 -1.46
N GLU A 99 -7.27 6.24 -1.62
CA GLU A 99 -7.98 6.39 -2.89
C GLU A 99 -8.84 7.65 -2.80
N VAL A 100 -8.49 8.66 -3.60
CA VAL A 100 -9.20 9.94 -3.65
C VAL A 100 -9.94 10.07 -4.97
N THR A 101 -11.24 10.29 -4.89
CA THR A 101 -12.08 10.56 -6.06
C THR A 101 -12.06 12.05 -6.35
N VAL A 102 -11.68 12.42 -7.58
CA VAL A 102 -11.58 13.81 -8.02
C VAL A 102 -12.50 14.04 -9.23
N LEU A 103 -13.39 15.04 -9.11
CA LEU A 103 -14.13 15.59 -10.23
C LEU A 103 -13.27 16.65 -10.92
N ARG A 104 -12.79 16.32 -12.11
CA ARG A 104 -12.01 17.26 -12.93
C ARG A 104 -12.90 18.35 -13.52
N ARG A 105 -12.27 19.47 -13.88
CA ARG A 105 -12.95 20.59 -14.55
C ARG A 105 -13.58 20.25 -15.90
N ASP A 106 -13.12 19.17 -16.54
CA ASP A 106 -13.68 18.65 -17.79
C ASP A 106 -14.84 17.66 -17.57
N GLY A 107 -15.33 17.54 -16.33
CA GLY A 107 -16.47 16.70 -15.97
C GLY A 107 -16.11 15.23 -15.77
N ARG A 108 -14.85 14.81 -15.98
CA ARG A 108 -14.44 13.42 -15.74
C ARG A 108 -14.16 13.17 -14.27
N VAL A 109 -14.55 11.99 -13.81
CA VAL A 109 -14.17 11.48 -12.48
C VAL A 109 -12.93 10.63 -12.63
N VAL A 110 -11.90 10.93 -11.83
CA VAL A 110 -10.68 10.15 -11.77
C VAL A 110 -10.40 9.74 -10.33
N LYS A 111 -9.71 8.62 -10.15
CA LYS A 111 -9.24 8.15 -8.85
C LYS A 111 -7.74 8.37 -8.75
N VAL A 112 -7.31 9.18 -7.80
CA VAL A 112 -5.89 9.40 -7.48
C VAL A 112 -5.54 8.50 -6.31
N VAL A 113 -4.54 7.66 -6.48
CA VAL A 113 -4.05 6.75 -5.44
C VAL A 113 -2.75 7.32 -4.87
N LEU A 114 -2.70 7.47 -3.55
CA LEU A 114 -1.56 8.00 -2.82
C LEU A 114 -1.09 7.00 -1.77
N ASP A 115 0.22 6.94 -1.54
CA ASP A 115 0.79 6.20 -0.42
C ASP A 115 0.32 6.83 0.90
N ALA A 116 -0.20 6.02 1.83
CA ALA A 116 -0.79 6.56 3.05
C ALA A 116 0.25 7.10 4.03
N ALA A 117 1.49 6.61 4.01
CA ALA A 117 2.54 7.08 4.90
C ALA A 117 3.05 8.47 4.47
N SER A 118 3.47 8.59 3.21
CA SER A 118 4.11 9.79 2.67
C SER A 118 3.15 10.81 2.05
N GLY A 119 1.92 10.40 1.72
CA GLY A 119 0.96 11.23 1.00
C GLY A 119 1.37 11.49 -0.46
N LYS A 120 2.38 10.77 -0.98
CA LYS A 120 2.84 10.90 -2.36
C LYS A 120 1.93 10.16 -3.32
N ILE A 121 1.80 10.70 -4.52
CA ILE A 121 1.00 10.12 -5.58
C ILE A 121 1.71 8.90 -6.14
N VAL A 122 0.98 7.78 -6.18
CA VAL A 122 1.48 6.51 -6.72
C VAL A 122 0.94 6.31 -8.14
N ARG A 123 -0.35 6.55 -8.35
CA ARG A 123 -1.00 6.39 -9.66
C ARG A 123 -2.27 7.21 -9.76
N THR A 124 -2.68 7.50 -10.99
CA THR A 124 -4.03 8.02 -11.28
C THR A 124 -4.73 7.03 -12.20
N LEU A 125 -5.93 6.63 -11.79
CA LEU A 125 -6.80 5.71 -12.51
C LEU A 125 -7.92 6.52 -13.17
N ASN A 126 -8.21 6.19 -14.42
CA ASN A 126 -9.33 6.75 -15.17
C ASN A 126 -10.41 5.66 -15.20
N ASP A 127 -11.59 5.92 -14.63
CA ASP A 127 -12.74 5.02 -14.75
C ASP A 127 -13.11 4.97 -16.24
N ARG A 128 -13.05 3.78 -16.85
CA ARG A 128 -13.04 3.59 -18.30
C ARG A 128 -14.39 3.11 -18.79
#